data_AF-A0A926E761-F1
#
_entry.id   AF-A0A926E761-F1
#
_cell.length_a   1.000
_cell.length_b   1.000
_cell.length_c   1.000
_cell.angle_alpha   90.00
_cell.angle_beta   90.00
_cell.angle_gamma   90.00
#
_symmetry.space_group_name_H-M   'P 1'
#
loop_
_entity.id
_entity.type
_entity.pdbx_description
1 polymer ?
#
loop_
_entity_poly.entity_id
_entity_poly.type
_entity_poly.pdbx_seq_one_letter_code
_entity_poly.pdbx_strand_id
1 'polypeptide(L)'
;MKIKQKLLVCALIFLGGCVLNLFFSTALHGLLSHTSPRLIFQPVGYCLKSLVTNKQHFLLFLCIQGFFLILAVLFFTTNLYPYQSDLEEITPDIQTPRAVGQYQHGSARWLTDTEKDRAFHSFILDPHDKFVKSLIDSGYEDIDFLKHQKEDE
;
A
#
# COMPACT_ATOMS: atom_id res chain seq x y z
N MET A 1 0.44 -2.39 -0.87
CA MET A 1 0.10 -2.53 0.57
C MET A 1 1.03 -1.66 1.40
N LYS A 2 0.49 -0.91 2.36
CA LYS A 2 1.33 -0.13 3.30
C LYS A 2 2.20 -1.09 4.12
N ILE A 3 3.41 -0.66 4.52
CA ILE A 3 4.37 -1.49 5.27
C ILE A 3 3.73 -2.13 6.51
N LYS A 4 2.87 -1.38 7.22
CA LYS A 4 2.11 -1.87 8.39
C LYS A 4 1.24 -3.10 8.06
N GLN A 5 0.57 -3.10 6.92
CA GLN A 5 -0.28 -4.21 6.47
C GLN A 5 0.55 -5.43 6.08
N LYS A 6 1.69 -5.23 5.41
CA LYS A 6 2.61 -6.32 5.07
C LYS A 6 3.16 -7.00 6.32
N LEU A 7 3.56 -6.21 7.31
CA LEU A 7 4.05 -6.73 8.58
C LEU A 7 2.98 -7.53 9.34
N LEU A 8 1.72 -7.07 9.30
CA LEU A 8 0.59 -7.81 9.85
C LEU A 8 0.41 -9.17 9.16
N VAL A 9 0.46 -9.22 7.83
CA VAL A 9 0.34 -10.48 7.09
C VAL A 9 1.54 -11.40 7.34
N CYS A 10 2.77 -10.90 7.37
CA CYS A 10 3.95 -11.69 7.75
C CYS A 10 3.82 -12.26 9.17
N ALA A 11 3.34 -11.46 10.13
CA ALA A 11 3.10 -11.91 11.49
C ALA A 11 2.02 -13.00 11.54
N LEU A 12 0.95 -12.87 10.75
CA LEU A 12 -0.11 -13.88 10.64
C LEU A 12 0.42 -15.19 10.04
N ILE A 13 1.22 -15.13 8.98
CA ILE A 13 1.87 -16.30 8.37
C ILE A 13 2.78 -17.01 9.39
N PHE A 14 3.58 -16.25 10.14
CA PHE A 14 4.51 -16.82 11.11
C PHE A 14 3.81 -17.43 12.34
N LEU A 15 2.82 -16.72 12.91
CA LEU A 15 2.06 -17.18 14.08
C LEU A 15 1.12 -18.34 13.71
N GLY A 16 0.40 -18.23 12.60
CA GLY A 16 -0.44 -19.32 12.08
C GLY A 16 0.40 -20.54 11.72
N GLY A 17 1.54 -20.33 11.08
CA GLY A 17 2.54 -21.36 10.82
C GLY A 17 3.03 -22.03 12.10
N CYS A 18 3.28 -21.28 13.17
CA CYS A 18 3.71 -21.82 14.46
C CYS A 18 2.68 -22.79 15.07
N VAL A 19 1.40 -22.39 15.08
CA VAL A 19 0.32 -23.24 15.62
C VAL A 19 0.17 -24.52 14.79
N LEU A 20 0.17 -24.42 13.47
CA LEU A 20 0.11 -25.59 12.58
C LEU A 20 1.35 -26.48 12.72
N ASN A 21 2.53 -25.87 12.81
CA ASN A 21 3.81 -26.56 12.97
C ASN A 21 3.85 -27.35 14.28
N LEU A 22 3.27 -26.85 15.37
CA LEU A 22 3.24 -27.57 16.64
C LEU A 22 2.58 -28.97 16.51
N PHE A 23 1.49 -29.07 15.76
CA PHE A 23 0.82 -30.36 15.52
C PHE A 23 1.55 -31.19 14.48
N PHE A 24 1.97 -30.56 13.38
CA PHE A 24 2.63 -31.24 12.28
C PHE A 24 4.01 -31.81 12.68
N SER A 25 4.82 -31.06 13.43
CA SER A 25 6.12 -31.51 13.94
C SER A 25 5.96 -32.68 14.90
N THR A 26 4.93 -32.68 15.75
CA THR A 26 4.67 -33.76 16.70
C THR A 26 4.24 -35.03 15.97
N ALA A 27 3.36 -34.91 14.97
CA ALA A 27 2.94 -36.04 14.15
C ALA A 27 4.10 -36.62 13.32
N LEU A 28 4.93 -35.74 12.74
CA LEU A 28 6.12 -36.13 11.96
C LEU A 28 7.19 -36.76 12.85
N HIS A 29 7.45 -36.21 14.03
CA HIS A 29 8.38 -36.79 15.00
C HIS A 29 7.91 -38.18 15.47
N GLY A 30 6.61 -38.35 15.75
CA GLY A 30 6.04 -39.66 16.12
C GLY A 30 6.16 -40.71 15.02
N LEU A 31 6.01 -40.28 13.76
CA LEU A 31 6.20 -41.13 12.59
C LEU A 31 7.67 -41.54 12.43
N LEU A 32 8.61 -40.58 12.48
CA LEU A 32 10.04 -40.83 12.30
C LEU A 32 10.65 -41.64 13.44
N SER A 33 10.17 -41.46 14.68
CA SER A 33 10.62 -42.21 15.84
C SER A 33 9.91 -43.56 16.01
N HIS A 34 9.07 -43.97 15.05
CA HIS A 34 8.28 -45.21 15.08
C HIS A 34 7.38 -45.38 16.32
N THR A 35 7.15 -44.31 17.08
CA THR A 35 6.29 -44.33 18.29
C THR A 35 4.81 -44.29 17.94
N SER A 36 4.46 -43.93 16.70
CA SER A 36 3.09 -43.94 16.21
C SER A 36 3.05 -44.32 14.72
N PRO A 37 2.34 -45.40 14.34
CA PRO A 37 2.25 -45.83 12.94
C PRO A 37 1.30 -44.97 12.09
N ARG A 38 0.66 -43.95 12.67
CA ARG A 38 -0.33 -43.09 12.01
C ARG A 38 -0.17 -41.62 12.44
N LEU A 39 -0.49 -40.70 11.54
CA LEU A 39 -0.59 -39.26 11.83
C LEU A 39 -1.85 -39.01 12.66
N ILE A 40 -1.69 -38.84 13.97
CA ILE A 40 -2.79 -38.56 14.90
C ILE A 40 -2.59 -37.19 15.50
N PHE A 41 -3.66 -36.39 15.54
CA PHE A 41 -3.67 -35.12 16.26
C PHE A 41 -3.66 -35.38 17.77
N GLN A 42 -2.52 -35.12 18.39
CA GLN A 42 -2.35 -35.26 19.84
C GLN A 42 -2.81 -33.98 20.56
N PRO A 43 -3.22 -34.10 21.84
CA PRO A 43 -3.58 -32.94 22.65
C PRO A 43 -2.38 -32.00 22.83
N VAL A 44 -2.66 -30.69 22.87
CA VAL A 44 -1.66 -29.60 22.91
C VAL A 44 -0.64 -29.78 24.04
N GLY A 45 -1.07 -30.24 25.21
CA GLY A 45 -0.18 -30.48 26.36
C GLY A 45 0.87 -31.57 26.11
N TYR A 46 0.53 -32.60 25.32
CA TYR A 46 1.49 -33.62 24.91
C TYR A 46 2.50 -33.07 23.90
N CYS A 47 2.04 -32.26 22.93
CA CYS A 47 2.90 -31.62 21.94
C CYS A 47 3.96 -30.73 22.60
N LEU A 48 3.54 -29.87 23.54
CA LEU A 48 4.44 -28.98 24.29
C LEU A 48 5.44 -29.77 25.14
N LYS A 49 4.97 -30.81 25.86
CA LYS A 49 5.85 -31.65 26.67
C LYS A 49 6.88 -32.39 25.82
N SER A 50 6.44 -32.95 24.70
CA SER A 50 7.30 -33.66 23.74
C SER A 50 8.34 -32.72 23.13
N LEU A 51 7.94 -31.49 22.78
CA LEU A 51 8.80 -30.47 22.20
C LEU A 51 9.93 -30.05 23.15
N VAL A 52 9.64 -29.86 24.43
CA VAL A 52 10.64 -29.43 25.44
C VAL A 52 11.52 -30.59 25.90
N THR A 53 10.97 -31.81 25.94
CA THR A 53 11.68 -32.98 26.48
C THR A 53 12.65 -33.58 25.46
N ASN A 54 12.29 -33.60 24.17
CA ASN A 54 13.11 -34.22 23.13
C ASN A 54 13.82 -33.18 22.24
N LYS A 55 15.16 -33.18 22.30
CA LYS A 55 16.02 -32.32 21.45
C LYS A 55 15.79 -32.53 19.95
N GLN A 56 15.51 -33.76 19.52
CA GLN A 56 15.27 -34.05 18.09
C GLN A 56 13.94 -33.48 17.61
N HIS A 57 12.89 -33.56 18.44
CA HIS A 57 11.61 -32.94 18.13
C HIS A 57 11.73 -31.40 18.09
N PHE A 58 12.46 -30.82 19.05
CA PHE A 58 12.74 -29.39 19.08
C PHE A 58 13.47 -28.92 17.81
N LEU A 59 14.50 -29.65 17.37
CA LEU A 59 15.24 -29.33 16.16
C LEU A 59 14.33 -29.39 14.92
N LEU A 60 13.51 -30.43 14.81
CA LEU A 60 12.57 -30.61 13.71
C LEU A 60 11.55 -29.45 13.64
N PHE A 61 10.98 -29.08 14.79
CA PHE A 61 10.08 -27.94 14.90
C PHE A 61 10.75 -26.65 14.43
N LEU A 62 12.00 -26.42 14.85
CA LEU A 62 12.77 -25.22 14.49
C LEU A 62 13.09 -25.17 12.99
N CYS A 63 13.43 -26.31 12.37
CA CYS A 63 13.63 -26.40 10.92
C CYS A 63 12.37 -26.00 10.14
N ILE A 64 11.21 -26.55 10.53
CA ILE A 64 9.94 -26.24 9.87
C ILE A 64 9.52 -24.79 10.14
N GLN A 65 9.73 -24.28 11.35
CA GLN A 65 9.46 -22.88 11.69
C GLN A 65 10.36 -21.93 10.90
N GLY A 66 11.61 -22.33 10.65
CA GLY A 66 12.54 -21.60 9.78
C GLY A 66 12.02 -21.49 8.34
N PHE A 67 11.37 -22.53 7.81
CA PHE A 67 10.75 -22.47 6.48
C PHE A 67 9.61 -21.45 6.42
N PHE A 68 8.74 -21.41 7.44
CA PHE A 68 7.70 -20.38 7.55
C PHE A 68 8.28 -18.96 7.66
N LEU A 69 9.39 -18.80 8.36
CA LEU A 69 10.12 -17.52 8.44
C LEU A 69 10.67 -17.11 7.07
N ILE A 70 11.29 -18.03 6.33
CA ILE A 70 11.78 -17.77 4.97
C ILE A 70 10.62 -17.39 4.06
N LEU A 71 9.48 -18.08 4.13
CA LEU A 71 8.29 -17.75 3.35
C LEU A 71 7.76 -16.36 3.68
N ALA A 72 7.73 -15.98 4.96
CA ALA A 72 7.31 -14.64 5.39
C ALA A 72 8.26 -13.55 4.87
N VAL A 73 9.58 -13.80 4.86
CA VAL A 73 10.58 -12.90 4.29
C VAL A 73 10.42 -12.78 2.78
N LEU A 74 10.24 -13.90 2.08
CA LEU A 74 10.00 -13.90 0.63
C LEU A 74 8.72 -13.14 0.26
N PHE A 75 7.63 -13.31 1.01
CA PHE A 75 6.41 -12.53 0.82
C PHE A 75 6.67 -11.02 1.01
N PHE A 76 7.49 -10.66 2.00
CA PHE A 76 7.83 -9.26 2.25
C PHE A 76 8.64 -8.65 1.10
N THR A 77 9.62 -9.38 0.55
CA THR A 77 10.53 -8.88 -0.49
C THR A 77 9.93 -8.91 -1.90
N THR A 78 9.17 -9.95 -2.25
CA THR A 78 8.57 -10.09 -3.60
C THR A 78 7.52 -9.03 -3.92
N ASN A 79 6.88 -8.46 -2.90
CA ASN A 79 5.87 -7.41 -3.06
C ASN A 79 6.48 -6.00 -2.92
N LEU A 80 7.79 -5.84 -3.06
CA LEU A 80 8.43 -4.53 -3.16
C LEU A 80 8.30 -4.08 -4.61
N TYR A 81 7.49 -3.04 -4.85
CA TYR A 81 7.39 -2.36 -6.14
C TYR A 81 8.18 -1.04 -6.07
N PRO A 82 9.52 -1.07 -6.08
CA PRO A 82 10.34 0.14 -5.96
C PRO A 82 10.21 1.07 -7.17
N TYR A 83 9.72 0.55 -8.30
CA TYR A 83 9.48 1.29 -9.53
C TYR A 83 8.15 2.06 -9.52
N GLN A 84 7.27 1.81 -8.54
CA GLN A 84 5.99 2.49 -8.45
C GLN A 84 6.17 3.73 -7.58
N SER A 85 6.08 4.92 -8.19
CA SER A 85 6.02 6.17 -7.45
C SER A 85 4.64 6.38 -6.86
N ASP A 86 4.59 7.07 -5.72
CA ASP A 86 3.33 7.55 -5.17
C ASP A 86 2.71 8.58 -6.13
N LEU A 87 1.39 8.64 -6.20
CA LEU A 87 0.66 9.62 -7.00
C LEU A 87 0.36 10.86 -6.14
N GLU A 88 0.47 12.03 -6.76
CA GLU A 88 0.04 13.31 -6.22
C GLU A 88 -1.26 13.72 -6.91
N GLU A 89 -2.28 14.03 -6.10
CA GLU A 89 -3.59 14.48 -6.56
C GLU A 89 -3.53 15.98 -6.83
N ILE A 90 -3.83 16.38 -8.07
CA ILE A 90 -3.80 17.79 -8.51
C ILE A 90 -5.22 18.33 -8.58
N THR A 91 -6.14 17.51 -9.08
CA THR A 91 -7.59 17.76 -9.07
C THR A 91 -8.29 16.44 -8.72
N PRO A 92 -9.58 16.45 -8.34
CA PRO A 92 -10.31 15.24 -7.95
C PRO A 92 -10.19 14.08 -8.96
N ASP A 93 -10.10 14.40 -10.25
CA ASP A 93 -10.05 13.42 -11.33
C ASP A 93 -8.64 13.23 -11.93
N ILE A 94 -7.66 14.10 -11.59
CA ILE A 94 -6.32 14.08 -12.19
C ILE A 94 -5.27 13.85 -11.12
N GLN A 95 -4.58 12.72 -11.26
CA GLN A 95 -3.45 12.31 -10.43
C GLN A 95 -2.20 12.15 -11.29
N THR A 96 -1.08 12.70 -10.83
CA THR A 96 0.22 12.59 -11.53
C THR A 96 1.27 11.93 -10.65
N PRO A 97 2.22 11.16 -11.20
CA PRO A 97 3.32 10.59 -10.43
C PRO A 97 4.12 11.66 -9.68
N ARG A 98 4.37 11.43 -8.39
CA ARG A 98 5.25 12.28 -7.59
C ARG A 98 6.68 12.13 -8.09
N ALA A 99 7.39 13.25 -8.22
CA ALA A 99 8.81 13.24 -8.56
C ALA A 99 9.63 12.52 -7.47
N VAL A 100 10.42 11.51 -7.86
CA VAL A 100 11.23 10.68 -6.93
C VAL A 100 12.62 10.36 -7.51
N GLY A 101 13.63 10.36 -6.63
CA GLY A 101 14.93 9.69 -6.84
C GLY A 101 15.75 10.14 -8.06
N GLN A 102 16.27 9.15 -8.81
CA GLN A 102 17.21 9.27 -9.93
C GLN A 102 16.55 9.77 -11.24
N TYR A 103 15.41 10.45 -11.16
CA TYR A 103 14.66 11.01 -12.29
C TYR A 103 14.26 10.02 -13.40
N GLN A 104 14.31 8.70 -13.13
CA GLN A 104 13.94 7.67 -14.12
C GLN A 104 12.46 7.70 -14.51
N HIS A 105 11.63 8.32 -13.68
CA HIS A 105 10.19 8.50 -13.90
C HIS A 105 9.83 9.95 -14.22
N GLY A 106 10.83 10.78 -14.52
CA GLY A 106 10.69 12.22 -14.67
C GLY A 106 10.99 12.96 -13.37
N SER A 107 11.63 14.13 -13.52
CA SER A 107 11.87 15.12 -12.47
C SER A 107 10.78 16.18 -12.41
N ALA A 108 9.92 16.21 -13.43
CA ALA A 108 8.86 17.21 -13.55
C ALA A 108 7.84 17.00 -12.43
N ARG A 109 7.53 18.09 -11.73
CA ARG A 109 6.47 18.17 -10.74
C ARG A 109 5.66 19.43 -10.97
N TRP A 110 4.45 19.45 -10.43
CA TRP A 110 3.65 20.67 -10.41
C TRP A 110 4.24 21.70 -9.45
N LEU A 111 4.06 22.97 -9.78
CA LEU A 111 4.43 24.09 -8.93
C LEU A 111 3.54 24.09 -7.68
N THR A 112 4.14 24.37 -6.52
CA THR A 112 3.34 24.66 -5.32
C THR A 112 2.65 26.01 -5.47
N ASP A 113 1.61 26.29 -4.69
CA ASP A 113 0.89 27.56 -4.81
C ASP A 113 1.81 28.77 -4.57
N THR A 114 2.75 28.65 -3.64
CA THR A 114 3.79 29.66 -3.39
C THR A 114 4.77 29.86 -4.55
N GLU A 115 5.00 28.84 -5.36
CA GLU A 115 5.85 28.92 -6.55
C GLU A 115 5.08 29.47 -7.75
N LYS A 116 3.78 29.17 -7.86
CA LYS A 116 2.91 29.75 -8.89
C LYS A 116 2.88 31.27 -8.77
N ASP A 117 2.75 31.80 -7.56
CA ASP A 117 2.74 33.25 -7.31
C ASP A 117 4.06 33.95 -7.70
N ARG A 118 5.17 33.21 -7.72
CA ARG A 118 6.48 33.74 -8.16
C ARG A 118 6.71 33.55 -9.66
N ALA A 119 6.25 32.42 -10.20
CA ALA A 119 6.47 32.04 -11.59
C ALA A 119 5.53 32.80 -12.54
N PHE A 120 4.31 33.11 -12.09
CA PHE A 120 3.30 33.79 -12.87
C PHE A 120 3.01 35.16 -12.28
N HIS A 121 2.96 36.18 -13.14
CA HIS A 121 2.46 37.47 -12.72
C HIS A 121 0.95 37.37 -12.55
N SER A 122 0.47 37.53 -11.32
CA SER A 122 -0.97 37.66 -11.05
C SER A 122 -1.35 39.13 -10.97
N PHE A 123 -2.58 39.43 -11.38
CA PHE A 123 -3.23 40.71 -11.16
C PHE A 123 -4.59 40.43 -10.52
N ILE A 124 -4.86 41.09 -9.40
CA ILE A 124 -6.16 40.99 -8.72
C ILE A 124 -7.02 42.12 -9.25
N LEU A 125 -8.05 41.77 -10.02
CA LEU A 125 -9.02 42.73 -10.53
C LEU A 125 -9.97 43.14 -9.40
N ASP A 126 -10.21 44.44 -9.22
CA ASP A 126 -11.27 44.93 -8.34
C ASP A 126 -12.62 44.91 -9.08
N PRO A 127 -13.60 44.10 -8.65
CA PRO A 127 -14.92 44.06 -9.27
C PRO A 127 -15.74 45.34 -9.06
N HIS A 128 -15.36 46.20 -8.11
CA HIS A 128 -16.07 47.44 -7.80
C HIS A 128 -15.60 48.63 -8.64
N ASP A 129 -14.52 48.47 -9.40
CA ASP A 129 -14.09 49.48 -10.35
C ASP A 129 -15.13 49.62 -11.46
N LYS A 130 -15.58 50.87 -11.70
CA LYS A 130 -16.62 51.17 -12.68
C LYS A 130 -16.24 50.75 -14.09
N PHE A 131 -14.95 50.87 -14.44
CA PHE A 131 -14.44 50.52 -15.76
C PHE A 131 -14.39 49.00 -15.94
N VAL A 132 -13.84 48.27 -14.95
CA VAL A 132 -13.81 46.79 -14.97
C VAL A 132 -15.21 46.21 -15.05
N LYS A 133 -16.15 46.75 -14.27
CA LYS A 133 -17.55 46.35 -14.32
C LYS A 133 -18.17 46.58 -15.70
N SER A 134 -17.96 47.75 -16.31
CA SER A 134 -18.47 48.02 -17.66
C SER A 134 -17.91 47.06 -18.71
N LEU A 135 -16.64 46.67 -18.60
CA LEU A 135 -16.00 45.72 -19.53
C LEU A 135 -16.54 44.29 -19.38
N ILE A 136 -16.83 43.86 -18.15
CA ILE A 136 -17.44 42.56 -17.88
C ILE A 136 -18.87 42.52 -18.43
N ASP A 137 -19.65 43.59 -18.19
CA ASP A 137 -21.03 43.70 -18.65
C ASP A 137 -21.12 43.76 -20.18
N SER A 138 -20.22 44.50 -20.84
CA SER A 138 -20.19 44.62 -22.30
C SER A 138 -19.51 43.43 -23.01
N GLY A 139 -18.78 42.58 -22.29
CA GLY A 139 -17.95 41.52 -22.87
C GLY A 139 -18.70 40.46 -23.68
N TYR A 140 -20.02 40.40 -23.55
CA TYR A 140 -20.89 39.47 -24.27
C TYR A 140 -21.72 40.14 -25.37
N GLU A 141 -21.62 41.46 -25.57
CA GLU A 141 -22.45 42.20 -26.54
C GLU A 141 -22.17 41.80 -28.00
N ASP A 142 -20.96 41.36 -28.32
CA ASP A 142 -20.56 40.98 -29.69
C ASP A 142 -20.70 39.48 -29.98
N ILE A 143 -21.24 38.70 -29.03
CA ILE A 143 -21.35 37.24 -29.16
C ILE A 143 -22.77 36.85 -29.57
N ASP A 144 -23.04 36.89 -30.87
CA ASP A 144 -24.39 36.70 -31.44
C ASP A 144 -25.05 35.36 -31.10
N PHE A 145 -24.27 34.28 -30.92
CA PHE A 145 -24.83 32.96 -30.56
C PHE A 145 -25.36 32.87 -29.13
N LEU A 146 -24.93 33.75 -28.23
CA LEU A 146 -25.44 33.82 -26.84
C LEU A 146 -26.72 34.66 -26.72
N LYS A 147 -26.97 35.57 -27.67
CA LYS A 147 -28.19 36.39 -27.70
C LYS A 147 -29.42 35.53 -27.96
N HIS A 148 -29.32 34.55 -28.86
CA HIS A 148 -30.44 33.66 -29.20
C HIS A 148 -30.84 32.69 -28.08
N GLN A 149 -29.97 32.39 -27.10
CA GLN A 149 -30.36 31.58 -25.93
C GLN A 149 -31.16 32.35 -24.88
N LYS A 150 -31.09 33.68 -24.87
CA LYS A 150 -31.82 34.52 -23.91
C LYS A 150 -33.23 34.92 -24.38
N GLU A 151 -33.53 34.77 -25.67
CA GLU A 151 -34.85 35.10 -26.23
C GLU A 151 -35.83 33.90 -26.20
N ASP A 152 -35.33 32.68 -25.97
CA ASP A 152 -36.10 31.44 -25.95
C ASP A 152 -36.47 30.94 -24.52
N GLU A 153 -36.14 31.70 -23.46
CA GLU A 153 -36.65 31.53 -22.07
C GLU A 153 -37.68 32.61 -21.71
#